data_AF-A0A2G2D7B1-F1
#
_entry.id   AF-A0A2G2D7B1-F1
#
_cell.length_a   1.000
_cell.length_b   1.000
_cell.length_c   1.000
_cell.angle_alpha   90.00
_cell.angle_beta   90.00
_cell.angle_gamma   90.00
#
_symmetry.space_group_name_H-M   'P 1'
#
loop_
_entity.id
_entity.type
_entity.pdbx_description
1 polymer ?
#
loop_
_entity_poly.entity_id
_entity_poly.type
_entity_poly.pdbx_seq_one_letter_code
_entity_poly.pdbx_strand_id
1 'polypeptide(L)'
;MVTPDVKRDAVAHVCAQYGVSQRRACEVLSVDRSSMRYRSVRPDDASIQEAMKKLASERRRFGYRRIHVMLDRQGSVMNLKKLRRLYREEKLTVRKRGGRKRALGTRCPQGLPSRAN
;
A
#
# COMPACT_ATOMS: atom_id res chain seq x y z
N MET A 1 -1.63 -13.57 18.51
CA MET A 1 -2.78 -12.64 18.61
C MET A 1 -3.52 -12.66 17.28
N VAL A 2 -4.81 -13.01 17.24
CA VAL A 2 -5.58 -13.14 15.98
C VAL A 2 -6.10 -11.76 15.56
N THR A 3 -5.95 -11.40 14.28
CA THR A 3 -6.43 -10.11 13.76
C THR A 3 -7.97 -10.07 13.71
N PRO A 4 -8.60 -8.88 13.81
CA PRO A 4 -10.06 -8.75 13.74
C PRO A 4 -10.67 -9.32 12.45
N ASP A 5 -9.96 -9.24 11.32
CA ASP A 5 -10.46 -9.79 10.05
C ASP A 5 -10.53 -11.33 10.08
N VAL A 6 -9.49 -12.00 10.63
CA VAL A 6 -9.51 -13.46 10.81
C VAL A 6 -10.63 -13.89 11.78
N LYS A 7 -10.92 -13.08 12.80
CA LYS A 7 -12.07 -13.32 13.69
C LYS A 7 -13.41 -13.18 12.95
N ARG A 8 -13.54 -12.23 12.03
CA ARG A 8 -14.75 -12.07 11.19
C ARG A 8 -14.93 -13.27 10.28
N ASP A 9 -13.86 -13.73 9.65
CA ASP A 9 -13.89 -14.89 8.76
C ASP A 9 -14.29 -16.16 9.52
N ALA A 10 -13.76 -16.36 10.73
CA ALA A 10 -14.14 -17.48 11.59
C ALA A 10 -15.63 -17.47 11.96
N VAL A 11 -16.17 -16.30 12.35
CA VAL A 11 -17.60 -16.15 12.64
C VAL A 11 -18.46 -16.41 11.39
N ALA A 12 -18.05 -15.89 10.24
CA ALA A 12 -18.75 -16.13 8.97
C ALA A 12 -18.75 -17.61 8.58
N HIS A 13 -17.62 -18.30 8.77
CA HIS A 13 -17.49 -19.73 8.51
C HIS A 13 -18.40 -20.56 9.41
N VAL A 14 -18.44 -20.28 10.72
CA VAL A 14 -19.32 -20.99 11.66
C VAL A 14 -20.79 -20.77 11.34
N CYS A 15 -21.19 -19.53 11.00
CA CYS A 15 -22.56 -19.25 10.56
C CYS A 15 -22.95 -20.05 9.31
N ALA A 16 -22.05 -20.13 8.31
CA ALA A 16 -22.30 -20.82 7.06
C ALA A 16 -22.33 -22.35 7.22
N GLN A 17 -21.40 -22.92 7.99
CA GLN A 17 -21.26 -24.37 8.13
C GLN A 17 -22.32 -24.98 9.05
N TYR A 18 -22.70 -24.27 10.13
CA TYR A 18 -23.61 -24.81 11.15
C TYR A 18 -25.01 -24.18 11.13
N GLY A 19 -25.27 -23.23 10.21
CA GLY A 19 -26.57 -22.56 10.09
C GLY A 19 -26.97 -21.74 11.33
N VAL A 20 -25.99 -21.41 12.18
CA VAL A 20 -26.25 -20.69 13.44
C VAL A 20 -26.33 -19.19 13.23
N SER A 21 -27.10 -18.51 14.08
CA SER A 21 -27.15 -17.05 14.06
C SER A 21 -25.79 -16.44 14.40
N GLN A 22 -25.51 -15.26 13.83
CA GLN A 22 -24.29 -14.50 14.13
C GLN A 22 -24.09 -14.28 15.64
N ARG A 23 -25.19 -14.11 16.40
CA ARG A 23 -25.13 -13.96 17.87
C ARG A 23 -24.51 -15.20 18.52
N ARG A 24 -25.00 -16.39 18.16
CA ARG A 24 -24.54 -17.67 18.71
C ARG A 24 -23.09 -17.99 18.28
N ALA A 25 -22.73 -17.67 17.04
CA ALA A 25 -21.36 -17.82 16.56
C ALA A 25 -20.38 -16.91 17.32
N CYS A 26 -20.75 -15.65 17.59
CA CYS A 26 -19.93 -14.72 18.37
C CYS A 26 -19.73 -15.17 19.83
N GLU A 27 -20.76 -15.75 20.44
CA GLU A 27 -20.73 -16.26 21.80
C GLU A 27 -19.78 -17.46 21.92
N VAL A 28 -19.90 -18.45 21.02
CA VAL A 28 -19.03 -19.63 20.99
C VAL A 28 -17.56 -19.25 20.75
N LEU A 29 -17.30 -18.30 19.84
CA LEU A 29 -15.94 -17.87 19.50
C LEU A 29 -15.39 -16.78 20.43
N SER A 30 -16.15 -16.34 21.45
CA SER A 30 -15.78 -15.24 22.35
C SER A 30 -15.35 -13.97 21.60
N VAL A 31 -16.09 -13.61 20.55
CA VAL A 31 -15.84 -12.41 19.72
C VAL A 31 -16.91 -11.36 19.99
N ASP A 32 -16.47 -10.10 20.15
CA ASP A 32 -17.40 -9.01 20.38
C ASP A 32 -18.24 -8.67 19.13
N ARG A 33 -19.54 -8.48 19.33
CA ARG A 33 -20.52 -8.24 18.26
C ARG A 33 -20.32 -6.89 17.57
N SER A 34 -19.78 -5.88 18.26
CA SER A 34 -19.52 -4.57 17.65
C SER A 34 -18.45 -4.69 16.57
N SER A 35 -17.44 -5.54 16.78
CA SER A 35 -16.38 -5.81 15.80
C SER A 35 -16.94 -6.46 14.53
N MET A 36 -17.93 -7.35 14.67
CA MET A 36 -18.60 -8.00 13.54
C MET A 36 -19.55 -7.09 12.79
N ARG A 37 -20.18 -6.13 13.48
CA ARG A 37 -21.14 -5.17 12.88
C ARG A 37 -20.47 -3.93 12.30
N TYR A 38 -19.23 -3.67 12.68
CA TYR A 38 -18.49 -2.51 12.20
C TYR A 38 -18.32 -2.55 10.68
N ARG A 39 -18.89 -1.56 10.00
CA ARG A 39 -18.65 -1.27 8.58
C ARG A 39 -17.87 0.02 8.47
N SER A 40 -16.70 -0.02 7.84
CA SER A 40 -15.93 1.19 7.57
C SER A 40 -16.67 2.01 6.51
N VAL A 41 -17.21 3.16 6.89
CA VAL A 41 -17.74 4.13 5.92
C VAL A 41 -16.54 4.94 5.40
N ARG A 42 -16.17 4.72 4.14
CA ARG A 42 -15.17 5.55 3.45
C ARG A 42 -15.89 6.37 2.38
N PRO A 43 -15.65 7.69 2.29
CA PRO A 43 -16.19 8.49 1.19
C PRO A 43 -15.60 8.02 -0.14
N ASP A 44 -16.40 8.09 -1.20
CA ASP A 44 -15.93 7.77 -2.55
C ASP A 44 -14.91 8.81 -3.01
N ASP A 45 -13.66 8.36 -3.13
CA ASP A 45 -12.53 9.18 -3.59
C ASP A 45 -12.30 9.05 -5.11
N ALA A 46 -13.29 8.51 -5.85
CA ALA A 46 -13.15 8.13 -7.25
C ALA A 46 -12.74 9.29 -8.17
N SER A 47 -13.37 10.46 -8.03
CA SER A 47 -13.04 11.67 -8.82
C SER A 47 -11.60 12.12 -8.60
N ILE A 48 -11.09 12.00 -7.38
CA ILE A 48 -9.74 12.40 -7.02
C ILE A 48 -8.72 11.37 -7.53
N GLN A 49 -9.06 10.08 -7.48
CA GLN A 49 -8.25 9.02 -8.08
C GLN A 49 -8.09 9.22 -9.59
N GLU A 50 -9.15 9.56 -10.30
CA GLU A 50 -9.11 9.86 -11.73
C GLU A 50 -8.25 11.09 -12.05
N ALA A 51 -8.45 12.19 -11.34
CA ALA A 51 -7.63 13.40 -11.49
C ALA A 51 -6.15 13.10 -11.22
N MET A 52 -5.86 12.31 -10.19
CA MET A 52 -4.50 11.87 -9.86
C MET A 52 -3.89 10.99 -10.96
N LYS A 53 -4.65 10.04 -11.52
CA LYS A 53 -4.21 9.19 -12.64
C LYS A 53 -3.86 10.02 -13.87
N LYS A 54 -4.71 10.99 -14.21
CA LYS A 54 -4.49 11.92 -15.33
C LYS A 54 -3.21 12.72 -15.16
N LEU A 55 -2.98 13.29 -13.97
CA LEU A 55 -1.74 14.03 -13.67
C LEU A 55 -0.50 13.12 -13.70
N ALA A 56 -0.62 11.90 -13.18
CA ALA A 56 0.47 10.94 -13.18
C ALA A 56 0.80 10.42 -14.59
N SER A 57 -0.19 10.27 -15.48
CA SER A 57 0.03 9.89 -16.87
C SER A 57 0.68 11.01 -17.68
N GLU A 58 0.25 12.27 -17.48
CA GLU A 58 0.85 13.42 -18.14
C GLU A 58 2.30 13.64 -17.67
N ARG A 59 2.57 13.44 -16.38
CA ARG A 59 3.88 13.73 -15.75
C ARG A 59 4.45 12.53 -15.00
N ARG A 60 4.84 11.49 -15.75
CA ARG A 60 5.32 10.20 -15.24
C ARG A 60 6.46 10.24 -14.21
N ARG A 61 7.25 11.31 -14.15
CA ARG A 61 8.37 11.46 -13.19
C ARG A 61 7.93 12.09 -11.85
N PHE A 62 6.68 12.52 -11.73
CA PHE A 62 6.21 13.20 -10.53
C PHE A 62 5.84 12.19 -9.44
N GLY A 63 6.42 12.38 -8.26
CA GLY A 63 6.01 11.67 -7.06
C GLY A 63 4.80 12.32 -6.40
N TYR A 64 4.26 11.65 -5.38
CA TYR A 64 3.06 12.08 -4.65
C TYR A 64 3.11 13.54 -4.15
N ARG A 65 4.28 14.06 -3.74
CA ARG A 65 4.44 15.46 -3.29
C ARG A 65 4.19 16.47 -4.41
N ARG A 66 4.64 16.18 -5.63
CA ARG A 66 4.45 17.08 -6.78
C ARG A 66 3.01 17.02 -7.27
N ILE A 67 2.41 15.83 -7.28
CA ILE A 67 1.00 15.65 -7.62
C ILE A 67 0.10 16.38 -6.62
N HIS A 68 0.43 16.33 -5.31
CA HIS A 68 -0.30 17.06 -4.27
C HIS A 68 -0.38 18.56 -4.56
N VAL A 69 0.75 19.19 -4.87
CA VAL A 69 0.78 20.63 -5.24
C VAL A 69 -0.05 20.93 -6.50
N MET A 70 -0.08 20.01 -7.47
CA MET A 70 -0.89 20.21 -8.69
C MET A 70 -2.39 20.07 -8.40
N LEU A 71 -2.78 19.14 -7.54
CA LEU A 71 -4.16 18.97 -7.10
C LEU A 71 -4.63 20.15 -6.24
N ASP A 72 -3.78 20.68 -5.36
CA ASP A 72 -4.07 21.88 -4.59
C ASP A 72 -4.32 23.09 -5.51
N ARG A 73 -3.54 23.24 -6.59
CA ARG A 73 -3.76 24.28 -7.61
C ARG A 73 -5.05 24.11 -8.40
N GLN A 74 -5.55 22.89 -8.52
CA GLN A 74 -6.84 22.57 -9.14
C GLN A 74 -8.01 22.70 -8.15
N GLY A 75 -7.76 23.19 -6.93
CA GLY A 75 -8.79 23.39 -5.89
C GLY A 75 -9.10 22.14 -5.06
N SER A 76 -8.42 21.01 -5.30
CA SER A 76 -8.62 19.77 -4.57
C SER A 76 -7.71 19.70 -3.35
N VAL A 77 -8.07 20.43 -2.29
CA VAL A 77 -7.29 20.46 -1.04
C VAL A 77 -7.50 19.16 -0.25
N MET A 78 -6.43 18.38 -0.07
CA MET A 78 -6.47 17.10 0.64
C MET A 78 -5.31 16.96 1.61
N ASN A 79 -5.54 16.26 2.74
CA ASN A 79 -4.45 15.84 3.62
C ASN A 79 -3.45 14.94 2.88
N LEU A 80 -2.16 15.28 2.96
CA LEU A 80 -1.07 14.55 2.34
C LEU A 80 -1.03 13.05 2.72
N LYS A 81 -1.49 12.68 3.92
CA LYS A 81 -1.61 11.27 4.35
C LYS A 81 -2.61 10.50 3.49
N LYS A 82 -3.75 11.11 3.16
CA LYS A 82 -4.81 10.53 2.32
C LYS A 82 -4.32 10.37 0.88
N LEU A 83 -3.70 11.42 0.32
CA LEU A 83 -3.12 11.36 -1.02
C LEU A 83 -2.02 10.29 -1.13
N ARG A 84 -1.14 10.19 -0.13
CA ARG A 84 -0.09 9.15 -0.10
C ARG A 84 -0.68 7.74 -0.07
N ARG A 85 -1.81 7.53 0.62
CA ARG A 85 -2.53 6.24 0.63
C ARG A 85 -3.08 5.93 -0.76
N LEU A 86 -3.88 6.85 -1.33
CA LEU A 86 -4.47 6.69 -2.66
C LEU A 86 -3.39 6.45 -3.73
N TYR A 87 -2.29 7.20 -3.68
CA TYR A 87 -1.17 7.03 -4.61
C TYR A 87 -0.52 5.64 -4.55
N ARG A 88 -0.49 5.02 -3.36
CA ARG A 88 0.01 3.65 -3.17
C ARG A 88 -1.00 2.60 -3.65
N GLU A 89 -2.28 2.79 -3.33
CA GLU A 89 -3.39 1.93 -3.79
C GLU A 89 -3.43 1.90 -5.32
N GLU A 90 -3.23 3.06 -5.97
CA GLU A 90 -3.19 3.21 -7.43
C GLU A 90 -1.86 2.82 -8.08
N LYS A 91 -0.89 2.31 -7.31
CA LYS A 91 0.42 1.83 -7.79
C LYS A 91 1.20 2.84 -8.63
N LEU A 92 0.98 4.15 -8.44
CA LEU A 92 1.59 5.22 -9.23
C LEU A 92 3.06 5.49 -8.89
N THR A 93 3.69 4.63 -8.10
CA THR A 93 5.04 4.86 -7.57
C THR A 93 6.07 4.92 -8.69
N VAL A 94 6.76 6.07 -8.78
CA VAL A 94 7.87 6.27 -9.71
C VAL A 94 9.00 5.28 -9.38
N ARG A 95 9.27 4.36 -10.31
CA ARG A 95 10.38 3.41 -10.17
C ARG A 95 11.71 4.15 -10.22
N LYS A 96 12.57 3.89 -9.24
CA LYS A 96 13.97 4.35 -9.27
C LYS A 96 14.67 3.62 -10.42
N ARG A 97 15.38 4.37 -11.28
CA ARG A 97 16.25 3.76 -12.30
C ARG A 97 17.35 2.99 -11.55
N GLY A 98 17.59 1.75 -11.95
CA GLY A 98 18.68 0.95 -11.40
C GLY A 98 19.99 1.72 -11.51
N GLY A 99 20.73 1.83 -10.40
CA GLY A 99 22.03 2.50 -10.41
C GLY A 99 22.94 1.86 -11.45
N ARG A 100 23.64 2.68 -12.23
CA ARG A 100 24.71 2.18 -13.11
C ARG A 100 25.75 1.53 -12.19
N LYS A 101 26.08 0.26 -12.43
CA LYS A 101 27.26 -0.37 -11.82
C LYS A 101 28.46 0.49 -12.24
N ARG A 102 28.95 1.34 -11.33
CA ARG A 102 30.22 2.04 -11.54
C ARG A 102 31.29 0.96 -11.41
N ALA A 103 32.17 0.86 -12.39
CA ALA A 103 33.37 0.05 -12.23
C ALA A 103 34.05 0.55 -10.95
N LEU A 104 34.25 -0.34 -9.98
CA LEU A 104 35.21 -0.08 -8.91
C LEU A 104 36.53 0.12 -9.67
N GLY A 105 37.05 1.36 -9.66
CA GLY A 105 38.27 1.70 -10.37
C GLY A 105 39.39 0.72 -9.99
N THR A 106 40.38 0.59 -10.88
CA THR A 106 41.53 -0.33 -10.83
C THR A 106 42.39 -0.16 -9.58
N ARG A 107 41.85 -0.49 -8.41
CA ARG A 107 42.55 -0.63 -7.13
C ARG A 107 42.52 -2.09 -6.69
N CYS A 108 42.63 -3.01 -7.63
CA CYS A 108 43.07 -4.35 -7.29
C CYS A 108 44.60 -4.27 -7.21
N PRO A 109 45.22 -4.47 -6.04
CA PRO A 109 46.68 -4.53 -5.97
C PRO A 109 47.15 -5.65 -6.91
N GLN A 110 48.20 -5.38 -7.69
CA GLN A 110 48.78 -6.40 -8.56
C GLN A 110 49.18 -7.61 -7.69
N GLY A 111 48.72 -8.80 -8.07
CA GLY A 111 49.12 -10.04 -7.41
C GLY A 111 50.62 -10.22 -7.56
N LEU A 112 51.32 -10.50 -6.45
CA LEU A 112 52.77 -10.72 -6.48
C LEU A 112 53.09 -11.95 -7.35
N PRO A 113 54.14 -11.88 -8.19
CA PRO A 113 54.55 -13.02 -9.01
C PRO A 113 55.03 -14.15 -8.11
N SER A 114 54.65 -15.38 -8.45
CA SER A 114 54.89 -16.55 -7.60
C SER A 114 56.27 -17.18 -7.79
N ARG A 115 57.02 -16.82 -8.85
CA ARG A 115 58.34 -17.40 -9.19
C ARG A 115 59.17 -16.43 -10.04
N ALA A 116 60.50 -16.49 -9.93
CA ALA A 116 61.44 -15.77 -10.79
C ALA A 116 61.72 -16.55 -12.09
N ASN A 117 62.07 -15.83 -13.16
CA ASN A 117 62.39 -16.37 -14.49
C ASN A 117 63.64 -17.25 -14.50
#